data_AF-A0A2V3ZMA5-F1
#
_entry.id   AF-A0A2V3ZMA5-F1
#
_cell.length_a   1.000
_cell.length_b   1.000
_cell.length_c   1.000
_cell.angle_alpha   90.00
_cell.angle_beta   90.00
_cell.angle_gamma   90.00
#
_symmetry.space_group_name_H-M   'P 1'
#
loop_
_entity.id
_entity.type
_entity.pdbx_description
1 polymer ?
#
loop_
_entity_poly.entity_id
_entity_poly.type
_entity_poly.pdbx_seq_one_letter_code
_entity_poly.pdbx_strand_id
1 'polypeptide(L)'
;MGFLRAQLRGCAFLMCDFDLATKGITRDSAIVFLQSQAGLAWPDAALAVDRMMACPGVGAGGEIGRNRIVAARDRARIGLGPGFDIRSFHALILAGGELPLRVMDNRVDAWIGSKQKSR
;
A
#
# COMPACT_ATOMS: atom_id res chain seq x y z
N MET A 1 -16.22 9.95 -8.04
CA MET A 1 -14.98 10.76 -7.95
C MET A 1 -14.11 10.51 -6.70
N GLY A 2 -14.58 9.83 -5.64
CA GLY A 2 -13.80 9.65 -4.40
C GLY A 2 -12.62 8.66 -4.50
N PHE A 3 -12.79 7.51 -5.17
CA PHE A 3 -11.78 6.45 -5.23
C PHE A 3 -10.47 6.88 -5.92
N LEU A 4 -10.56 7.51 -7.10
CA LEU A 4 -9.38 7.97 -7.84
C LEU A 4 -8.61 9.06 -7.08
N ARG A 5 -9.32 9.97 -6.40
CA ARG A 5 -8.69 10.98 -5.53
C ARG A 5 -7.96 10.34 -4.34
N ALA A 6 -8.52 9.28 -3.76
CA ALA A 6 -7.87 8.55 -2.68
C ALA A 6 -6.57 7.86 -3.15
N GLN A 7 -6.58 7.25 -4.33
CA GLN A 7 -5.35 6.66 -4.91
C GLN A 7 -4.30 7.72 -5.22
N LEU A 8 -4.69 8.83 -5.84
CA LEU A 8 -3.76 9.94 -6.12
C LEU A 8 -3.11 10.46 -4.83
N ARG A 9 -3.90 10.59 -3.76
CA ARG A 9 -3.39 10.97 -2.44
C ARG A 9 -2.39 9.95 -1.90
N GLY A 10 -2.67 8.65 -2.01
CA GLY A 10 -1.72 7.59 -1.61
C GLY A 10 -0.39 7.70 -2.35
N CYS A 11 -0.43 7.89 -3.68
CA CYS A 11 0.77 8.10 -4.49
C CYS A 11 1.53 9.36 -4.09
N ALA A 12 0.83 10.48 -3.84
CA ALA A 12 1.46 11.72 -3.40
C ALA A 12 2.16 11.55 -2.03
N PHE A 13 1.53 10.84 -1.09
CA PHE A 13 2.14 10.57 0.23
C PHE A 13 3.40 9.72 0.09
N LEU A 14 3.36 8.67 -0.73
CA LEU A 14 4.51 7.84 -1.01
C LEU A 14 5.68 8.64 -1.63
N MET A 15 5.39 9.49 -2.61
CA MET A 15 6.42 10.32 -3.25
C MET A 15 6.99 11.38 -2.29
N CYS A 16 6.13 12.02 -1.50
CA CYS A 16 6.55 13.05 -0.54
C CYS A 16 7.47 12.46 0.54
N ASP A 17 7.10 11.32 1.11
CA ASP A 17 7.87 10.61 2.14
C ASP A 17 9.24 10.13 1.58
N PHE A 18 9.24 9.59 0.35
CA PHE A 18 10.47 9.23 -0.34
C PHE A 18 11.39 10.43 -0.59
N ASP A 19 10.85 11.55 -1.07
CA ASP A 19 11.63 12.74 -1.37
C ASP A 19 12.18 13.40 -0.10
N LEU A 20 11.41 13.42 1.00
CA LEU A 20 11.88 13.87 2.32
C LEU A 20 13.03 13.00 2.83
N ALA A 21 12.90 11.68 2.69
CA ALA A 21 13.90 10.73 3.20
C ALA A 21 15.18 10.64 2.35
N THR A 22 15.09 10.86 1.03
CA THR A 22 16.21 10.57 0.10
C THR A 22 16.74 11.79 -0.65
N LYS A 23 15.89 12.76 -0.98
CA LYS A 23 16.27 13.93 -1.79
C LYS A 23 16.52 15.17 -0.94
N GLY A 24 16.24 15.13 0.36
CA GLY A 24 16.46 16.25 1.28
C GLY A 24 15.64 17.49 0.93
N ILE A 25 14.43 17.31 0.39
CA ILE A 25 13.54 18.44 0.11
C ILE A 25 13.14 19.14 1.42
N THR A 26 12.89 20.45 1.35
CA THR A 26 12.51 21.22 2.53
C THR A 26 11.07 20.91 2.95
N ARG A 27 10.79 21.09 4.24
CA ARG A 27 9.43 20.96 4.81
C ARG A 27 8.39 21.75 4.01
N ASP A 28 8.68 23.02 3.70
CA ASP A 28 7.73 23.89 3.00
C ASP A 28 7.47 23.42 1.56
N SER A 29 8.51 22.92 0.87
CA SER A 29 8.35 22.35 -0.47
C SER A 29 7.48 21.09 -0.46
N ALA A 30 7.62 20.24 0.57
CA ALA A 30 6.82 19.05 0.78
C ALA A 30 5.34 19.39 1.06
N ILE A 31 5.08 20.45 1.83
CA ILE A 31 3.72 20.95 2.09
C ILE A 31 3.07 21.41 0.79
N VAL A 32 3.75 22.27 0.01
CA VAL A 32 3.25 22.76 -1.28
C VAL A 32 2.98 21.60 -2.24
N PHE A 33 3.85 20.58 -2.24
CA PHE A 33 3.64 19.37 -3.03
C PHE A 33 2.33 18.66 -2.64
N LEU A 34 2.08 18.40 -1.35
CA LEU A 34 0.85 17.75 -0.91
C LEU A 34 -0.41 18.60 -1.16
N GLN A 35 -0.32 19.93 -1.04
CA GLN A 35 -1.46 20.80 -1.38
C GLN A 35 -1.79 20.71 -2.88
N SER A 36 -0.78 20.73 -3.74
CA SER A 36 -0.98 20.68 -5.20
C SER A 36 -1.43 19.31 -5.72
N GLN A 37 -0.82 18.22 -5.23
CA GLN A 37 -1.05 16.87 -5.76
C GLN A 37 -2.18 16.14 -5.04
N ALA A 38 -2.31 16.31 -3.73
CA ALA A 38 -3.31 15.61 -2.91
C ALA A 38 -4.54 16.48 -2.56
N GLY A 39 -4.52 17.77 -2.92
CA GLY A 39 -5.60 18.72 -2.66
C GLY A 39 -5.84 18.96 -1.17
N LEU A 40 -4.81 18.81 -0.34
CA LEU A 40 -4.90 19.01 1.10
C LEU A 40 -4.91 20.50 1.45
N ALA A 41 -5.67 20.85 2.49
CA ALA A 41 -5.54 22.15 3.13
C ALA A 41 -4.17 22.24 3.83
N TRP A 42 -3.66 23.47 4.01
CA TRP A 42 -2.36 23.70 4.65
C TRP A 42 -2.19 22.99 6.00
N PRO A 43 -3.13 23.04 6.97
CA PRO A 43 -2.93 22.39 8.27
C PRO A 43 -2.80 20.86 8.15
N ASP A 44 -3.56 20.23 7.26
CA ASP A 44 -3.50 18.78 7.04
C ASP A 44 -2.19 18.37 6.35
N ALA A 45 -1.75 19.16 5.36
CA ALA A 45 -0.49 18.93 4.64
C ALA A 45 0.71 19.11 5.59
N ALA A 46 0.71 20.16 6.41
CA ALA A 46 1.76 20.41 7.41
C ALA A 46 1.87 19.26 8.41
N LEU A 47 0.73 18.82 8.98
CA LEU A 47 0.70 17.70 9.91
C LEU A 47 1.21 16.39 9.28
N ALA A 48 0.83 16.13 8.02
CA ALA A 48 1.29 14.94 7.31
C ALA A 48 2.80 14.96 7.09
N VAL A 49 3.37 16.10 6.66
CA VAL A 49 4.81 16.26 6.46
C VAL A 49 5.57 16.13 7.77
N ASP A 50 5.10 16.77 8.84
CA ASP A 50 5.73 16.67 10.17
C ASP A 50 5.80 15.22 10.66
N ARG A 51 4.73 14.45 10.41
CA ARG A 51 4.69 13.03 10.74
C ARG A 51 5.67 12.20 9.91
N MET A 52 5.83 12.49 8.62
CA MET A 52 6.81 11.81 7.75
C MET A 52 8.24 12.13 8.15
N MET A 53 8.52 13.39 8.53
CA MET A 53 9.83 13.78 9.03
C MET A 53 10.18 13.10 10.37
N ALA A 54 9.20 12.93 11.27
CA ALA A 54 9.39 12.24 12.54
C ALA A 54 9.47 10.71 12.40
N CYS A 55 8.72 10.13 11.46
CA CYS A 55 8.65 8.70 11.21
C CYS A 55 8.74 8.41 9.70
N PRO A 56 9.96 8.31 9.15
CA PRO A 56 10.17 8.02 7.73
C PRO A 56 9.52 6.69 7.33
N GLY A 57 8.86 6.66 6.17
CA GLY A 57 8.19 5.47 5.64
C GLY A 57 6.69 5.35 6.00
N VAL A 58 6.19 6.21 6.90
CA VAL A 58 4.77 6.23 7.30
C VAL A 58 3.84 6.64 6.16
N GLY A 59 4.30 7.50 5.25
CA GLY A 59 3.53 7.94 4.07
C GLY A 59 3.47 6.86 2.99
N ALA A 60 4.53 6.07 2.87
CA ALA A 60 4.62 5.01 1.87
C ALA A 60 3.89 3.71 2.24
N GLY A 61 3.73 3.41 3.55
CA GLY A 61 3.26 2.10 4.02
C GLY A 61 1.89 1.68 3.48
N GLY A 62 0.91 2.58 3.49
CA GLY A 62 -0.46 2.26 3.05
C GLY A 62 -0.56 1.87 1.58
N GLU A 63 0.12 2.64 0.72
CA GLU A 63 0.08 2.43 -0.73
C GLU A 63 0.94 1.22 -1.15
N ILE A 64 2.09 1.01 -0.52
CA ILE A 64 2.91 -0.20 -0.72
C ILE A 64 2.11 -1.45 -0.31
N GLY A 65 1.47 -1.44 0.86
CA GLY A 65 0.68 -2.56 1.34
C GLY A 65 -0.50 -2.88 0.41
N ARG A 66 -1.24 -1.85 -0.02
CA ARG A 66 -2.33 -1.99 -1.00
C ARG A 66 -1.84 -2.63 -2.29
N ASN A 67 -0.77 -2.11 -2.87
CA ASN A 67 -0.19 -2.63 -4.12
C ASN A 67 0.26 -4.09 -3.95
N ARG A 68 0.82 -4.44 -2.79
CA ARG A 68 1.26 -5.82 -2.54
C ARG A 68 0.10 -6.81 -2.44
N ILE A 69 -1.00 -6.43 -1.76
CA ILE A 69 -2.21 -7.27 -1.67
C ILE A 69 -2.83 -7.49 -3.05
N VAL A 70 -2.91 -6.44 -3.87
CA VAL A 70 -3.41 -6.54 -5.25
C VAL A 70 -2.53 -7.47 -6.08
N ALA A 71 -1.21 -7.30 -6.02
CA ALA A 71 -0.28 -8.17 -6.73
C ALA A 71 -0.38 -9.63 -6.28
N ALA A 72 -0.52 -9.88 -4.97
CA ALA A 72 -0.71 -11.23 -4.43
C ALA A 72 -2.02 -11.88 -4.92
N ARG A 73 -3.11 -11.11 -4.96
CA ARG A 73 -4.38 -11.56 -5.54
C ARG A 73 -4.24 -11.93 -7.01
N ASP A 74 -3.56 -11.10 -7.78
CA ASP A 74 -3.40 -11.33 -9.22
C ASP A 74 -2.52 -12.56 -9.49
N ARG A 75 -1.45 -12.77 -8.69
CA ARG A 75 -0.67 -14.01 -8.70
C ARG A 75 -1.53 -15.24 -8.41
N ALA A 76 -2.37 -15.18 -7.37
CA ALA A 76 -3.29 -16.27 -7.03
C ALA A 76 -4.31 -16.55 -8.14
N ARG A 77 -4.86 -15.51 -8.76
CA ARG A 77 -5.81 -15.62 -9.87
C ARG A 77 -5.18 -16.31 -11.08
N ILE A 78 -3.93 -15.95 -11.41
CA ILE A 78 -3.16 -16.58 -12.49
C ILE A 78 -2.84 -18.04 -12.14
N GLY A 79 -2.34 -18.30 -10.92
CA GLY A 79 -1.90 -19.63 -10.50
C GLY A 79 -3.03 -20.67 -10.35
N LEU A 80 -4.24 -20.24 -9.98
CA LEU A 80 -5.38 -21.14 -9.74
C LEU A 80 -6.39 -21.16 -10.89
N GLY A 81 -6.39 -20.13 -11.74
CA GLY A 81 -7.31 -20.02 -12.89
C GLY A 81 -8.78 -20.17 -12.46
N PRO A 82 -9.55 -21.09 -13.06
CA PRO A 82 -10.96 -21.34 -12.68
C PRO A 82 -11.16 -21.80 -11.23
N GLY A 83 -10.11 -22.31 -10.57
CA GLY A 83 -10.17 -22.72 -9.16
C GLY A 83 -9.97 -21.57 -8.16
N PHE A 84 -9.77 -20.33 -8.64
CA PHE A 84 -9.61 -19.17 -7.79
C PHE A 84 -10.95 -18.75 -7.15
N ASP A 85 -10.97 -18.66 -5.82
CA ASP A 85 -12.10 -18.10 -5.06
C ASP A 85 -11.64 -16.88 -4.25
N ILE A 86 -12.27 -15.74 -4.52
CA ILE A 86 -11.96 -14.46 -3.86
C ILE A 86 -12.27 -14.49 -2.36
N ARG A 87 -13.27 -15.27 -1.93
CA ARG A 87 -13.64 -15.39 -0.51
C ARG A 87 -12.55 -16.11 0.27
N SER A 88 -12.06 -17.23 -0.27
CA SER A 88 -10.92 -17.97 0.28
C SER A 88 -9.65 -17.11 0.33
N PHE A 89 -9.40 -16.29 -0.69
CA PHE A 89 -8.28 -15.34 -0.68
C PHE A 89 -8.42 -14.30 0.45
N HIS A 90 -9.59 -13.66 0.59
CA HIS A 90 -9.80 -12.70 1.69
C HIS A 90 -9.70 -13.35 3.07
N ALA A 91 -10.22 -14.56 3.24
CA ALA A 91 -10.09 -15.31 4.49
C ALA A 91 -8.61 -15.58 4.82
N LEU A 92 -7.80 -15.96 3.83
CA LEU A 92 -6.36 -16.17 4.02
C LEU A 92 -5.62 -14.91 4.49
N ILE A 93 -5.92 -13.77 3.86
CA ILE A 93 -5.29 -12.48 4.19
C ILE A 93 -5.71 -12.02 5.59
N LEU A 94 -7.00 -12.11 5.93
CA LEU A 94 -7.53 -11.62 7.21
C LEU A 94 -7.23 -12.55 8.39
N ALA A 95 -7.14 -13.87 8.17
CA ALA A 95 -6.89 -14.84 9.24
C ALA A 95 -5.53 -14.67 9.94
N GLY A 96 -4.60 -13.95 9.32
CA GLY A 96 -3.29 -13.68 9.88
C GLY A 96 -3.22 -12.48 10.83
N GLY A 97 -4.25 -11.63 10.85
CA GLY A 97 -4.16 -10.31 11.50
C GLY A 97 -3.12 -9.42 10.82
N GLU A 98 -2.50 -8.52 11.60
CA GLU A 98 -1.43 -7.65 11.12
C GLU A 98 -0.12 -8.45 10.97
N LEU A 99 0.27 -8.71 9.72
CA LEU A 99 1.48 -9.45 9.39
C LEU A 99 2.43 -8.61 8.53
N PRO A 100 3.76 -8.79 8.67
CA PRO A 100 4.71 -8.27 7.70
C PRO A 100 4.40 -8.74 6.28
N LEU A 101 4.55 -7.87 5.28
CA LEU A 101 4.19 -8.16 3.88
C LEU A 101 4.86 -9.45 3.34
N ARG A 102 6.11 -9.71 3.73
CA ARG A 102 6.81 -10.95 3.35
C ARG A 102 6.15 -12.21 3.90
N VAL A 103 5.62 -12.16 5.13
CA VAL A 103 4.92 -13.29 5.75
C VAL A 103 3.59 -13.51 5.04
N MET A 104 2.87 -12.43 4.73
CA MET A 104 1.65 -12.50 3.92
C MET A 104 1.92 -13.15 2.55
N ASP A 105 2.98 -12.75 1.86
CA ASP A 105 3.35 -13.35 0.58
C ASP A 105 3.62 -14.85 0.66
N ASN A 106 4.40 -15.27 1.65
CA ASN A 106 4.71 -16.69 1.86
C ASN A 106 3.43 -17.51 2.12
N ARG A 107 2.47 -16.95 2.86
CA ARG A 107 1.17 -17.59 3.11
C ARG A 107 0.35 -17.74 1.84
N VAL A 108 0.34 -16.71 0.98
CA VAL A 108 -0.34 -16.76 -0.33
C VAL A 108 0.31 -17.82 -1.22
N ASP A 109 1.63 -17.87 -1.29
CA ASP A 109 2.35 -18.84 -2.13
C ASP A 109 2.13 -20.28 -1.64
N ALA A 110 2.15 -20.51 -0.32
CA ALA A 110 1.82 -21.81 0.27
C ALA A 110 0.37 -22.24 0.00
N TRP A 111 -0.58 -21.30 0.05
CA TRP A 111 -1.98 -21.57 -0.25
C TRP A 111 -2.22 -21.89 -1.73
N ILE A 112 -1.56 -21.18 -2.65
CA ILE A 112 -1.62 -21.51 -4.08
C ILE A 112 -1.08 -22.93 -4.31
N GLY A 113 0.07 -23.25 -3.73
CA GLY A 113 0.69 -24.58 -3.85
C GLY A 113 -0.17 -25.70 -3.28
N SER A 114 -0.88 -25.48 -2.17
CA SER A 114 -1.78 -26.50 -1.60
C SER A 114 -3.01 -26.74 -2.48
N LYS A 115 -3.59 -25.68 -3.07
CA LYS A 115 -4.75 -25.78 -3.97
C LYS A 115 -4.43 -26.42 -5.31
N GLN A 116 -3.21 -26.27 -5.81
CA GLN A 116 -2.76 -26.97 -7.02
C GLN A 116 -2.53 -28.47 -6.80
N LYS A 117 -2.07 -28.89 -5.61
CA LYS A 117 -1.88 -30.32 -5.27
C LYS A 117 -3.18 -31.07 -5.02
N SER A 118 -4.23 -30.36 -4.63
CA SER A 118 -5.56 -30.92 -4.37
C SER A 118 -6.42 -31.08 -5.64
N ARG A 119 -5.84 -30.80 -6.81
CA ARG A 119 -6.46 -30.83 -8.13
C ARG A 119 -5.99 -32.06 -8.89
#